data_AF-A0A352SAC7-F1
#
_entry.id   AF-A0A352SAC7-F1
#
_cell.length_a   1.000
_cell.length_b   1.000
_cell.length_c   1.000
_cell.angle_alpha   90.00
_cell.angle_beta   90.00
_cell.angle_gamma   90.00
#
_symmetry.space_group_name_H-M   'P 1'
#
loop_
_entity.id
_entity.type
_entity.pdbx_description
1 polymer ?
#
loop_
_entity_poly.entity_id
_entity_poly.type
_entity_poly.pdbx_seq_one_letter_code
_entity_poly.pdbx_strand_id
1 'polypeptide(L)' 'MAADPVEYFDALETRNPAEREAALFAALVRQIAHAQSRAAYFAEILCDIDARDITSRAALATLPVTRKS' A
#
# COMPACT_ATOMS: atom_id res chain seq x y z
N MET A 1 -12.71 -37.83 -7.14
CA MET A 1 -13.40 -36.52 -7.13
C MET A 1 -12.36 -35.50 -7.58
N ALA A 2 -12.35 -35.14 -8.86
CA ALA A 2 -11.46 -34.08 -9.34
C ALA A 2 -12.01 -32.77 -8.76
N ALA A 3 -11.19 -32.02 -8.03
CA ALA A 3 -11.58 -30.70 -7.56
C ALA A 3 -11.83 -29.81 -8.79
N ASP A 4 -13.00 -29.16 -8.83
CA ASP A 4 -13.28 -28.13 -9.83
C ASP A 4 -12.17 -27.06 -9.77
N PRO A 5 -11.62 -26.62 -10.92
CA PRO A 5 -10.63 -25.57 -10.92
C PRO A 5 -11.26 -24.32 -10.30
N VAL A 6 -10.64 -23.78 -9.26
CA VAL A 6 -11.07 -22.51 -8.67
C VAL A 6 -10.92 -21.46 -9.76
N GLU A 7 -12.04 -20.98 -10.30
CA GLU A 7 -12.07 -19.86 -11.22
C GLU A 7 -11.80 -18.58 -10.42
N TYR A 8 -10.71 -17.90 -10.76
CA TYR A 8 -10.35 -16.60 -10.21
C TYR A 8 -10.73 -15.51 -11.23
N PHE A 9 -11.27 -14.39 -10.75
CA PHE A 9 -11.65 -13.24 -11.58
C PHE A 9 -10.43 -12.41 -12.02
N ASP A 10 -9.36 -12.41 -11.23
CA ASP A 10 -8.11 -11.68 -11.51
C ASP A 10 -6.86 -12.46 -11.05
N ALA A 11 -5.75 -12.25 -11.76
CA ALA A 11 -4.43 -12.78 -11.43
C ALA A 11 -3.92 -12.30 -10.04
N LEU A 12 -4.43 -11.18 -9.52
CA LEU A 12 -4.08 -10.70 -8.18
C LEU A 12 -4.61 -11.58 -7.04
N GLU A 13 -5.55 -12.49 -7.30
CA GLU A 13 -6.12 -13.40 -6.30
C GLU A 13 -5.20 -14.57 -5.96
N THR A 14 -4.38 -15.00 -6.91
CA THR A 14 -3.47 -16.16 -6.77
C THR A 14 -1.99 -15.82 -6.79
N ARG A 15 -1.65 -14.53 -7.00
CA ARG A 15 -0.26 -14.07 -7.06
C ARG A 15 0.55 -14.49 -5.84
N ASN A 16 1.84 -14.73 -6.06
CA ASN A 16 2.76 -15.09 -4.99
C ASN A 16 2.78 -13.98 -3.91
N PRO A 17 2.78 -14.34 -2.61
CA PRO A 17 2.83 -13.36 -1.53
C PRO A 17 3.99 -12.35 -1.64
N ALA A 18 5.16 -12.77 -2.10
CA ALA A 18 6.33 -11.90 -2.26
C ALA A 18 6.13 -10.88 -3.40
N GLU A 19 5.58 -11.32 -4.53
CA GLU A 19 5.24 -10.44 -5.67
C GLU A 19 4.17 -9.43 -5.28
N ARG A 20 3.16 -9.88 -4.54
CA ARG A 20 2.12 -9.00 -3.98
C ARG A 20 2.72 -7.92 -3.11
N GLU A 21 3.61 -8.29 -2.20
CA GLU A 21 4.21 -7.35 -1.26
C GLU A 21 5.05 -6.30 -1.98
N ALA A 22 5.92 -6.71 -2.91
CA ALA A 22 6.71 -5.79 -3.72
C ALA A 22 5.82 -4.82 -4.53
N ALA A 23 4.75 -5.33 -5.16
CA ALA A 23 3.82 -4.50 -5.91
C ALA A 23 3.07 -3.49 -5.02
N LEU A 24 2.65 -3.90 -3.81
CA LEU A 24 1.96 -3.05 -2.86
C LEU A 24 2.86 -1.92 -2.34
N PHE A 25 4.12 -2.21 -2.01
CA PHE A 25 5.05 -1.17 -1.57
C PHE A 25 5.42 -0.19 -2.69
N ALA A 26 5.60 -0.67 -3.93
CA ALA A 26 5.79 0.22 -5.07
C ALA A 26 4.58 1.16 -5.28
N ALA A 27 3.36 0.68 -5.07
CA ALA A 27 2.14 1.49 -5.13
C ALA A 27 2.03 2.46 -3.94
N LEU A 28 2.40 2.02 -2.74
CA LEU A 28 2.33 2.81 -1.52
C LEU A 28 3.16 4.09 -1.61
N VAL A 29 4.41 4.01 -2.10
CA VAL A 29 5.28 5.18 -2.31
C VAL A 29 4.57 6.24 -3.15
N ARG A 30 3.94 5.82 -4.26
CA ARG A 30 3.20 6.74 -5.13
C ARG A 30 1.96 7.33 -4.45
N GLN A 31 1.25 6.51 -3.67
CA GLN A 31 0.05 6.95 -2.97
C GLN A 31 0.35 8.00 -1.90
N ILE A 32 1.44 7.84 -1.15
CA ILE A 32 1.88 8.81 -0.13
C ILE A 32 2.21 10.15 -0.79
N ALA A 33 3.02 10.14 -1.86
CA ALA A 33 3.37 11.36 -2.60
C ALA A 33 2.13 12.04 -3.21
N HIS A 34 1.17 11.26 -3.71
CA HIS A 34 -0.10 11.78 -4.18
C HIS A 34 -0.90 12.45 -3.06
N ALA A 35 -1.02 11.78 -1.90
CA ALA A 35 -1.75 12.32 -0.74
C ALA A 35 -1.13 13.63 -0.24
N GLN A 36 0.20 13.68 -0.09
CA GLN A 36 0.94 14.90 0.29
C GLN A 36 0.68 16.07 -0.66
N SER A 37 0.56 15.81 -1.97
CA SER A 37 0.41 16.88 -2.98
C SER A 37 -1.04 17.26 -3.29
N ARG A 38 -2.02 16.41 -2.97
CA ARG A 38 -3.42 16.58 -3.42
C ARG A 38 -4.46 16.67 -2.32
N ALA A 39 -4.09 16.43 -1.06
CA ALA A 39 -5.01 16.52 0.06
C ALA A 39 -4.39 17.31 1.21
N ALA A 40 -5.01 18.46 1.54
CA ALA A 40 -4.49 19.39 2.54
C ALA A 40 -4.20 18.72 3.91
N TYR A 41 -5.13 17.89 4.39
CA TYR A 41 -4.93 17.14 5.63
C TYR A 41 -3.70 16.23 5.58
N PHE A 42 -3.52 15.48 4.50
CA PHE A 42 -2.38 14.57 4.35
C PHE A 42 -1.08 15.30 4.08
N ALA A 43 -1.11 16.47 3.44
CA ALA A 43 0.05 17.34 3.31
C ALA A 43 0.60 17.76 4.69
N GLU A 44 -0.30 18.06 5.64
CA GLU A 44 0.05 18.41 7.01
C GLU A 44 0.55 17.19 7.80
N ILE A 45 -0.24 16.11 7.88
CA ILE A 45 0.12 14.98 8.76
C ILE A 45 1.28 14.13 8.24
N LEU A 46 1.62 14.24 6.94
CA LEU A 46 2.73 13.49 6.33
C LEU A 46 3.90 14.41 5.93
N CYS A 47 3.98 15.65 6.42
CA CYS A 47 4.98 16.63 5.96
C CYS A 47 6.43 16.17 6.19
N ASP A 48 6.70 15.47 7.29
CA ASP A 48 8.04 15.00 7.67
C ASP A 48 8.38 13.60 7.12
N ILE A 49 7.52 13.03 6.29
CA ILE A 49 7.70 11.69 5.74
C ILE A 49 8.23 11.76 4.30
N ASP A 50 9.38 11.14 4.03
CA ASP A 50 9.79 10.84 2.67
C ASP A 50 9.06 9.57 2.19
N ALA A 51 8.19 9.74 1.20
CA ALA A 51 7.43 8.64 0.62
C ALA A 51 8.33 7.49 0.11
N ARG A 52 9.55 7.80 -0.35
CA ARG A 52 10.49 6.83 -0.94
C ARG A 52 11.07 5.87 0.09
N ASP A 53 11.04 6.24 1.37
CA ASP A 53 11.56 5.41 2.45
C ASP A 53 10.52 4.37 2.92
N ILE A 54 9.25 4.51 2.51
CA ILE A 54 8.16 3.65 2.95
C ILE A 54 8.02 2.42 2.04
N THR A 55 9.05 1.57 2.07
CA THR A 55 9.19 0.39 1.19
C THR A 55 9.10 -0.95 1.94
N SER A 56 8.80 -0.92 3.24
CA SER A 56 8.71 -2.12 4.08
C SER A 56 7.57 -2.01 5.09
N ARG A 57 7.19 -3.16 5.69
CA ARG A 57 6.17 -3.18 6.75
C ARG A 57 6.57 -2.37 7.98
N ALA A 58 7.86 -2.40 8.32
CA ALA A 58 8.39 -1.64 9.44
C ALA A 58 8.28 -0.13 9.18
N ALA A 59 8.64 0.33 7.97
CA ALA A 59 8.49 1.73 7.58
C ALA A 59 7.02 2.15 7.46
N LEU A 60 6.15 1.28 6.94
CA LEU A 60 4.70 1.54 6.91
C LEU A 60 4.13 1.77 8.31
N ALA A 61 4.62 1.04 9.32
CA ALA A 61 4.16 1.17 10.70
C ALA A 61 4.54 2.50 11.37
N THR A 62 5.48 3.27 10.79
CA THR A 62 5.83 4.60 11.32
C THR A 62 4.87 5.70 10.86
N LEU A 63 4.00 5.42 9.88
CA LEU A 63 3.03 6.40 9.41
C LEU A 63 1.97 6.69 10.50
N PRO A 64 1.53 7.95 10.64
CA PRO A 64 0.43 8.29 11.54
C PRO A 64 -0.87 7.62 11.09
N VAL A 65 -1.63 7.10 12.04
CA VAL A 65 -2.93 6.47 11.73
C VAL A 65 -4.00 7.55 11.60
N THR A 66 -4.67 7.59 10.46
CA THR A 66 -5.86 8.43 10.28
C THR A 66 -6.99 7.96 11.20
N ARG A 67 -7.47 8.86 12.06
CA ARG A 67 -8.56 8.59 13.03
C ARG A 67 -9.84 9.26 12.54
N LYS A 68 -10.98 8.67 12.89
CA LYS A 68 -12.31 9.17 12.52
C LYS A 68 -12.77 10.37 13.37
N SER A 69 -12.44 10.35 14.67
CA SER A 69 -12.92 11.24 15.75
C SER A 69 -14.15 12.08 15.42
#